data_AF-A0A327JG32-F1
#
_entry.id   AF-A0A327JG32-F1
#
_cell.length_a   1.000
_cell.length_b   1.000
_cell.length_c   1.000
_cell.angle_alpha   90.00
_cell.angle_beta   90.00
_cell.angle_gamma   90.00
#
_symmetry.space_group_name_H-M   'P 1'
#
loop_
_entity.id
_entity.type
_entity.pdbx_description
1 polymer ?
#
loop_
_entity_poly.entity_id
_entity_poly.type
_entity_poly.pdbx_seq_one_letter_code
_entity_poly.pdbx_strand_id
1 'polypeptide(L)'
;MDWLTKIWNSIKTTFTGGESTPVKQKTSVKQPIFHGTKRTTHHNEITMMSEISDEQIRTNSIRSKYITTVKNPPYKMKQGDSIDKIAQKFGVETLSILAYNGLDEKSAKTLKAGQVLRIPPSRKIKNVKNLNDIAKSMGVSLDFVKRLKKLEDKGLPENKFHNTPYTDNAGVPTIGIGHALKKGDPKQLSNAQVCELCAKDLLKVEENLSAKLGQKNYAKMPQSMKEALLDMAFNKGVDVLDKTSGMVYCLKTGKYEAAINKMTYNKSFATGKEMSGLSKRRLFDISVATRMYKGKIPQSNINTAQQVYNRGIELLRQECKTKGLNFGNMLAGYNKDVQSYFGNRLKLITK
;
A
#
# COMPACT_ATOMS: atom_id res chain seq x y z
N MET A 1 55.35 -6.38 42.55
CA MET A 1 54.12 -6.22 41.75
C MET A 1 52.92 -6.23 42.69
N ASP A 2 52.93 -5.24 43.60
CA ASP A 2 52.06 -5.10 44.77
C ASP A 2 51.94 -3.57 45.04
N TRP A 3 51.74 -2.81 43.96
CA TRP A 3 51.76 -1.35 43.93
C TRP A 3 50.48 -0.75 43.31
N LEU A 4 49.87 -1.42 42.33
CA LEU A 4 48.61 -0.95 41.71
C LEU A 4 47.35 -1.26 42.54
N THR A 5 47.40 -2.26 43.44
CA THR A 5 46.32 -2.59 44.39
C THR A 5 46.33 -1.72 45.65
N LYS A 6 47.48 -1.11 46.01
CA LYS A 6 47.61 -0.21 47.17
C LYS A 6 47.21 1.25 46.86
N ILE A 7 47.35 1.71 45.62
CA ILE A 7 46.87 3.05 45.20
C ILE A 7 45.33 3.11 45.19
N TRP A 8 44.67 2.02 44.81
CA TRP A 8 43.20 1.99 44.69
C TRP A 8 42.46 1.95 46.04
N ASN A 9 43.12 1.44 47.10
CA ASN A 9 42.55 1.39 48.45
C ASN A 9 42.90 2.62 49.32
N SER A 10 43.92 3.41 48.96
CA SER A 10 44.31 4.63 49.70
C SER A 10 43.50 5.88 49.31
N ILE A 11 42.93 5.91 48.09
CA ILE A 11 42.06 7.02 47.66
C ILE A 11 40.64 6.88 48.26
N LYS A 12 40.27 5.69 48.75
CA LYS A 12 38.94 5.40 49.31
C LYS A 12 38.76 5.74 50.79
N THR A 13 39.79 6.12 51.54
CA THR A 13 39.71 6.24 53.01
C THR A 13 40.13 7.58 53.60
N THR A 14 40.36 8.62 52.80
CA THR A 14 40.87 9.90 53.33
C THR A 14 39.95 11.09 53.10
N PHE A 15 38.62 10.90 53.06
CA PHE A 15 37.66 11.96 53.34
C PHE A 15 36.33 11.35 53.82
N THR A 16 36.36 10.67 54.98
CA THR A 16 35.16 10.46 55.80
C THR A 16 35.19 11.45 56.96
N GLY A 17 34.16 12.28 57.05
CA GLY A 17 33.92 13.15 58.19
C GLY A 17 32.60 13.91 58.04
N GLY A 18 31.53 13.36 58.61
CA GLY A 18 30.27 14.07 58.86
C GLY A 18 29.02 13.30 58.45
N GLU A 19 28.38 12.63 59.41
CA GLU A 19 27.02 12.12 59.29
C GLU A 19 26.04 13.23 58.89
N SER A 20 25.38 13.05 57.76
CA SER A 20 24.09 13.67 57.48
C SER A 20 23.26 12.65 56.70
N THR A 21 22.05 12.42 57.19
CA THR A 21 21.01 11.58 56.59
C THR A 21 20.94 11.75 55.06
N PRO A 22 20.85 10.66 54.27
CA PRO A 22 20.79 10.78 52.82
C PRO A 22 19.47 11.43 52.39
N VAL A 23 19.55 12.71 52.06
CA VAL A 23 18.53 13.45 51.33
C VAL A 23 18.31 12.71 50.00
N LYS A 24 17.08 12.25 49.76
CA LYS A 24 16.64 11.71 48.46
C LYS A 24 17.05 12.66 47.35
N GLN A 25 18.03 12.29 46.53
CA GLN A 25 18.29 12.97 45.27
C GLN A 25 17.07 12.77 44.37
N LYS A 26 16.18 13.77 44.37
CA LYS A 26 15.18 13.96 43.33
C LYS A 26 15.93 14.15 42.02
N THR A 27 15.93 13.12 41.18
CA THR A 27 16.17 13.32 39.74
C THR A 27 15.15 14.34 39.26
N SER A 28 15.60 15.56 38.98
CA SER A 28 14.73 16.59 38.42
C SER A 28 14.35 16.17 37.00
N VAL A 29 13.24 15.49 36.88
CA VAL A 29 12.51 15.42 35.60
C VAL A 29 12.19 16.86 35.26
N LYS A 30 12.81 17.41 34.20
CA LYS A 30 12.47 18.75 33.70
C LYS A 30 10.97 18.76 33.43
N GLN A 31 10.21 19.45 34.27
CA GLN A 31 8.79 19.62 34.02
C GLN A 31 8.60 20.54 32.81
N PRO A 32 7.66 20.23 31.91
CA PRO A 32 7.38 21.09 30.77
C PRO A 32 6.93 22.47 31.28
N ILE A 33 7.51 23.52 30.71
CA ILE A 33 7.28 24.94 31.07
C ILE A 33 5.81 25.35 30.82
N PHE A 34 5.08 24.59 30.00
CA PHE A 34 3.65 24.75 29.83
C PHE A 34 2.89 23.85 30.79
N HIS A 35 2.22 24.47 31.77
CA HIS A 35 1.17 23.82 32.53
C HIS A 35 -0.01 23.61 31.59
N GLY A 36 -0.01 22.49 30.86
CA GLY A 36 -1.17 22.10 30.06
C GLY A 36 -2.39 22.02 30.98
N THR A 37 -3.40 22.83 30.70
CA THR A 37 -4.72 22.72 31.33
C THR A 37 -5.15 21.25 31.30
N LYS A 38 -5.56 20.71 32.46
CA LYS A 38 -6.11 19.35 32.55
C LYS A 38 -7.19 19.21 31.48
N ARG A 39 -6.95 18.34 30.49
CA ARG A 39 -7.92 18.06 29.42
C ARG A 39 -9.16 17.44 30.04
N THR A 40 -10.25 18.18 30.02
CA THR A 40 -11.60 17.65 30.24
C THR A 40 -12.01 16.93 28.97
N THR A 41 -11.97 15.60 28.98
CA THR A 41 -12.45 14.80 27.86
C THR A 41 -13.98 14.87 27.78
N HIS A 42 -14.52 15.40 26.69
CA HIS A 42 -15.95 15.36 26.41
C HIS A 42 -16.30 14.07 25.63
N HIS A 43 -17.45 13.47 25.92
CA HIS A 43 -17.88 12.18 25.34
C HIS A 43 -18.00 12.19 23.80
N ASN A 44 -18.00 13.38 23.18
CA ASN A 44 -18.09 13.60 21.74
C ASN A 44 -16.85 14.31 21.14
N GLU A 45 -15.72 14.38 21.86
CA GLU A 45 -14.52 15.04 21.36
C GLU A 45 -13.79 14.14 20.34
N ILE A 46 -13.75 14.56 19.07
CA ILE A 46 -12.92 13.91 18.05
C ILE A 46 -11.47 14.24 18.39
N THR A 47 -10.77 13.29 18.99
CA THR A 47 -9.35 13.44 19.34
C THR A 47 -8.53 13.68 18.08
N MET A 48 -8.03 14.90 17.91
CA MET A 48 -6.93 15.17 16.98
C MET A 48 -5.63 14.61 17.59
N MET A 49 -5.32 13.33 17.32
CA MET A 49 -3.99 12.73 17.54
C MET A 49 -3.25 12.70 16.20
N SER A 50 -2.08 13.32 15.98
CA SER A 50 -0.77 13.37 16.68
C SER A 50 0.15 12.19 16.32
N GLU A 51 1.26 12.51 15.64
CA GLU A 51 2.52 11.75 15.50
C GLU A 51 2.44 10.33 14.90
N ILE A 52 3.53 9.90 14.24
CA ILE A 52 3.61 8.59 13.57
C ILE A 52 3.51 7.50 14.66
N SER A 53 2.63 6.50 14.50
CA SER A 53 2.48 5.43 15.49
C SER A 53 3.73 4.55 15.60
N ASP A 54 3.96 3.94 16.77
CA ASP A 54 5.06 2.98 16.99
C ASP A 54 5.07 1.85 15.97
N GLU A 55 3.90 1.37 15.58
CA GLU A 55 3.73 0.35 14.55
C GLU A 55 4.21 0.84 13.18
N GLN A 56 3.93 2.11 12.85
CA GLN A 56 4.38 2.70 11.61
C GLN A 56 5.89 3.01 11.63
N ILE A 57 6.47 3.35 12.80
CA ILE A 57 7.92 3.47 12.99
C ILE A 57 8.59 2.11 12.76
N ARG A 58 8.10 1.05 13.41
CA ARG A 58 8.60 -0.32 13.24
C ARG A 58 8.51 -0.76 11.78
N THR A 59 7.37 -0.51 11.13
CA THR A 59 7.16 -0.80 9.71
C THR A 59 8.17 -0.06 8.85
N ASN A 60 8.39 1.24 9.07
CA ASN A 60 9.38 2.02 8.32
C ASN A 60 10.82 1.51 8.55
N SER A 61 11.15 1.12 9.77
CA SER A 61 12.46 0.53 10.11
C SER A 61 12.68 -0.85 9.47
N ILE A 62 11.62 -1.64 9.29
CA ILE A 62 11.69 -2.91 8.56
C ILE A 62 11.88 -2.62 7.07
N ARG A 63 11.08 -1.71 6.51
CA ARG A 63 11.11 -1.34 5.09
C ARG A 63 12.48 -0.83 4.64
N SER A 64 13.22 -0.10 5.48
CA SER A 64 14.55 0.41 5.14
C SER A 64 15.60 -0.69 4.87
N LYS A 65 15.36 -1.92 5.37
CA LYS A 65 16.20 -3.10 5.05
C LYS A 65 15.99 -3.61 3.62
N TYR A 66 14.83 -3.31 3.03
CA TYR A 66 14.40 -3.78 1.72
C TYR A 66 14.31 -2.67 0.67
N ILE A 67 14.32 -1.40 1.07
CA ILE A 67 14.25 -0.25 0.16
C ILE A 67 15.41 0.70 0.44
N THR A 68 16.22 0.95 -0.59
CA THR A 68 17.21 2.04 -0.57
C THR A 68 16.61 3.26 -1.25
N THR A 69 16.77 4.43 -0.63
CA THR A 69 16.37 5.73 -1.22
C THR A 69 17.62 6.47 -1.70
N VAL A 70 17.61 6.93 -2.94
CA VAL A 70 18.70 7.70 -3.55
C VAL A 70 18.17 9.09 -3.90
N LYS A 71 18.81 10.13 -3.36
CA LYS A 71 18.46 11.52 -3.70
C LYS A 71 18.94 11.83 -5.12
N ASN A 72 18.12 12.55 -5.88
CA ASN A 72 18.45 13.01 -7.21
C ASN A 72 18.70 14.52 -7.21
N PRO A 73 19.69 15.03 -7.96
CA PRO A 73 19.86 16.46 -8.14
C PRO A 73 18.72 17.04 -9.00
N PRO A 74 18.48 18.37 -8.93
CA PRO A 74 17.64 19.04 -9.92
C PRO A 74 18.16 18.80 -11.34
N TYR A 75 17.24 18.78 -12.31
CA TYR A 75 17.57 18.51 -13.70
C TYR A 75 17.13 19.66 -14.61
N LYS A 76 18.07 20.22 -15.37
CA LYS A 76 17.80 21.20 -16.42
C LYS A 76 17.38 20.47 -17.70
N MET A 77 16.14 20.69 -18.13
CA MET A 77 15.57 20.08 -19.32
C MET A 77 16.38 20.44 -20.57
N LYS A 78 16.59 19.45 -21.43
CA LYS A 78 17.27 19.58 -22.72
C LYS A 78 16.25 19.51 -23.86
N GLN A 79 16.66 19.94 -25.05
CA GLN A 79 15.83 19.80 -26.25
C GLN A 79 15.53 18.32 -26.51
N GLY A 80 14.26 17.99 -26.76
CA GLY A 80 13.79 16.62 -27.00
C GLY A 80 13.49 15.79 -25.74
N ASP A 81 13.71 16.36 -24.55
CA ASP A 81 13.25 15.75 -23.30
C ASP A 81 11.73 15.76 -23.19
N SER A 82 11.19 14.71 -22.57
CA SER A 82 9.82 14.66 -22.06
C SER A 82 9.87 14.20 -20.60
N ILE A 83 8.81 14.44 -19.83
CA ILE A 83 8.76 13.97 -18.43
C ILE A 83 8.96 12.46 -18.35
N ASP A 84 8.38 11.69 -19.27
CA ASP A 84 8.53 10.22 -19.27
C ASP A 84 9.99 9.77 -19.49
N LYS A 85 10.71 10.42 -20.42
CA LYS A 85 12.14 10.13 -20.66
C LYS A 85 12.99 10.50 -19.44
N ILE A 86 12.67 11.63 -18.80
CA ILE A 86 13.36 12.07 -17.58
C ILE A 86 13.07 11.10 -16.43
N ALA A 87 11.80 10.72 -16.23
CA ALA A 87 11.37 9.75 -15.23
C ALA A 87 12.11 8.41 -15.38
N GLN A 88 12.16 7.89 -16.61
CA GLN A 88 12.92 6.68 -16.94
C GLN A 88 14.42 6.82 -16.62
N LYS A 89 15.04 7.96 -16.99
CA LYS A 89 16.46 8.24 -16.74
C LYS A 89 16.80 8.24 -15.24
N PHE A 90 15.92 8.78 -14.40
CA PHE A 90 16.15 8.88 -12.95
C PHE A 90 15.59 7.70 -12.14
N GLY A 91 14.87 6.78 -12.80
CA GLY A 91 14.24 5.63 -12.14
C GLY A 91 13.16 6.06 -11.14
N VAL A 92 12.32 7.01 -11.54
CA VAL A 92 11.16 7.52 -10.77
C VAL A 92 9.91 7.48 -11.65
N GLU A 93 8.74 7.59 -11.04
CA GLU A 93 7.48 7.66 -11.80
C GLU A 93 7.19 9.06 -12.36
N THR A 94 6.58 9.13 -13.55
CA THR A 94 6.15 10.39 -14.20
C THR A 94 5.27 11.21 -13.26
N LEU A 95 4.24 10.60 -12.65
CA LEU A 95 3.35 11.30 -11.73
C LEU A 95 4.09 11.84 -10.50
N SER A 96 5.13 11.15 -10.04
CA SER A 96 5.97 11.62 -8.94
C SER A 96 6.73 12.89 -9.32
N ILE A 97 7.29 12.99 -10.53
CA ILE A 97 7.92 14.24 -11.00
C ILE A 97 6.88 15.37 -11.07
N LEU A 98 5.71 15.11 -11.67
CA LEU A 98 4.67 16.13 -11.80
C LEU A 98 4.24 16.65 -10.43
N ALA A 99 3.89 15.75 -9.50
CA ALA A 99 3.48 16.12 -8.14
C ALA A 99 4.58 16.87 -7.38
N TYR A 100 5.86 16.47 -7.54
CA TYR A 100 6.99 17.10 -6.85
C TYR A 100 7.28 18.53 -7.35
N ASN A 101 6.80 18.88 -8.55
CA ASN A 101 6.94 20.21 -9.14
C ASN A 101 5.61 20.99 -9.18
N GLY A 102 4.53 20.47 -8.59
CA GLY A 102 3.22 21.12 -8.62
C GLY A 102 2.60 21.20 -10.02
N LEU A 103 2.97 20.27 -10.91
CA LEU A 103 2.51 20.19 -12.29
C LEU A 103 1.38 19.16 -12.42
N ASP A 104 0.60 19.34 -13.48
CA ASP A 104 -0.36 18.36 -13.99
C ASP A 104 0.04 17.91 -15.40
N GLU A 105 -0.69 16.94 -15.97
CA GLU A 105 -0.39 16.42 -17.31
C GLU A 105 -0.53 17.47 -18.41
N LYS A 106 -1.35 18.50 -18.21
CA LYS A 106 -1.57 19.57 -19.20
C LYS A 106 -0.39 20.53 -19.21
N SER A 107 -0.01 21.04 -18.05
CA SER A 107 1.15 21.92 -17.86
C SER A 107 2.45 21.21 -18.24
N ALA A 108 2.57 19.90 -17.99
CA ALA A 108 3.72 19.11 -18.43
C ALA A 108 3.99 19.20 -19.94
N LYS A 109 2.95 19.33 -20.77
CA LYS A 109 3.08 19.44 -22.25
C LYS A 109 3.61 20.79 -22.70
N THR A 110 3.57 21.79 -21.83
CA THR A 110 4.04 23.16 -22.12
C THR A 110 5.48 23.41 -21.70
N LEU A 111 6.12 22.42 -21.06
CA LEU A 111 7.49 22.53 -20.58
C LEU A 111 8.48 22.67 -21.75
N LYS A 112 9.50 23.49 -21.55
CA LYS A 112 10.51 23.84 -22.56
C LYS A 112 11.92 23.53 -22.07
N ALA A 113 12.82 23.31 -23.01
CA ALA A 113 14.24 23.19 -22.73
C ALA A 113 14.74 24.41 -21.93
N GLY A 114 15.67 24.18 -21.01
CA GLY A 114 16.21 25.20 -20.11
C GLY A 114 15.51 25.32 -18.76
N GLN A 115 14.27 24.82 -18.63
CA GLN A 115 13.57 24.77 -17.34
C GLN A 115 14.23 23.76 -16.39
N VAL A 116 14.23 24.07 -15.09
CA VAL A 116 14.81 23.20 -14.06
C VAL A 116 13.68 22.48 -13.32
N LEU A 117 13.72 21.15 -13.36
CA LEU A 117 12.81 20.28 -12.63
C LEU A 117 13.47 19.76 -11.35
N ARG A 118 12.69 19.74 -10.27
CA ARG A 118 13.05 18.99 -9.07
C ARG A 118 12.77 17.52 -9.32
N ILE A 119 13.77 16.67 -9.13
CA ILE A 119 13.60 15.22 -9.29
C ILE A 119 13.38 14.60 -7.91
N PRO A 120 12.29 13.85 -7.68
CA PRO A 120 12.07 13.18 -6.41
C PRO A 120 13.14 12.10 -6.18
N PRO A 121 13.41 11.69 -4.93
CA PRO A 121 14.30 10.57 -4.66
C PRO A 121 13.81 9.28 -5.32
N SER A 122 14.72 8.49 -5.89
CA SER A 122 14.38 7.16 -6.41
C SER A 122 14.44 6.13 -5.29
N ARG A 123 13.50 5.17 -5.32
CA ARG A 123 13.42 4.06 -4.36
C ARG A 123 13.72 2.75 -5.08
N LYS A 124 14.68 1.98 -4.56
CA LYS A 124 15.12 0.71 -5.16
C LYS A 124 14.88 -0.44 -4.19
N ILE A 125 14.17 -1.46 -4.66
CA ILE A 125 13.99 -2.73 -3.96
C ILE A 125 15.34 -3.47 -3.87
N LYS A 126 15.60 -4.09 -2.71
CA LYS A 126 16.72 -5.00 -2.44
C LYS A 126 16.28 -6.11 -1.50
N ASN A 127 17.01 -7.23 -1.49
CA ASN A 127 16.86 -8.31 -0.51
C ASN A 127 15.46 -8.98 -0.48
N VAL A 128 14.67 -8.89 -1.55
CA VAL A 128 13.35 -9.54 -1.62
C VAL A 128 13.49 -10.92 -2.25
N LYS A 129 13.19 -11.98 -1.50
CA LYS A 129 13.39 -13.37 -1.97
C LYS A 129 12.12 -14.23 -1.94
N ASN A 130 11.10 -13.82 -1.20
CA ASN A 130 9.86 -14.57 -1.01
C ASN A 130 8.68 -13.61 -0.73
N LEU A 131 7.45 -14.14 -0.64
CA LEU A 131 6.24 -13.35 -0.41
C LEU A 131 6.26 -12.54 0.90
N ASN A 132 6.92 -13.05 1.94
CA ASN A 132 7.04 -12.33 3.22
C ASN A 132 7.98 -11.12 3.10
N ASP A 133 9.03 -11.21 2.28
CA ASP A 133 9.88 -10.06 2.00
C ASP A 133 9.16 -9.00 1.15
N ILE A 134 8.27 -9.42 0.23
CA ILE A 134 7.39 -8.48 -0.48
C ILE A 134 6.52 -7.74 0.55
N ALA A 135 5.86 -8.46 1.45
CA ALA A 135 5.00 -7.88 2.49
C ALA A 135 5.76 -6.86 3.36
N LYS A 136 6.95 -7.22 3.83
CA LYS A 136 7.83 -6.34 4.63
C LYS A 136 8.32 -5.12 3.85
N SER A 137 8.75 -5.30 2.60
CA SER A 137 9.22 -4.21 1.75
C SER A 137 8.09 -3.23 1.43
N MET A 138 6.88 -3.74 1.20
CA MET A 138 5.69 -2.97 0.86
C MET A 138 4.87 -2.51 2.07
N GLY A 139 5.25 -2.90 3.29
CA GLY A 139 4.56 -2.48 4.52
C GLY A 139 3.09 -2.89 4.52
N VAL A 140 2.81 -4.07 3.95
CA VAL A 140 1.48 -4.67 3.82
C VAL A 140 1.47 -6.04 4.49
N SER A 141 0.27 -6.58 4.74
CA SER A 141 0.11 -7.92 5.29
C SER A 141 0.59 -9.02 4.34
N LEU A 142 1.10 -10.12 4.89
CA LEU A 142 1.44 -11.31 4.08
C LEU A 142 0.19 -11.86 3.36
N ASP A 143 -0.96 -11.82 4.03
CA ASP A 143 -2.24 -12.24 3.47
C ASP A 143 -2.61 -11.43 2.23
N PHE A 144 -2.35 -10.11 2.25
CA PHE A 144 -2.52 -9.26 1.07
C PHE A 144 -1.67 -9.76 -0.10
N VAL A 145 -0.38 -10.04 0.12
CA VAL A 145 0.53 -10.49 -0.95
C VAL A 145 0.13 -11.86 -1.49
N LYS A 146 -0.19 -12.81 -0.61
CA LYS A 146 -0.69 -14.15 -1.01
C LYS A 146 -1.96 -14.02 -1.85
N ARG A 147 -2.84 -13.10 -1.47
CA ARG A 147 -4.09 -12.89 -2.20
C ARG A 147 -3.87 -12.20 -3.54
N LEU A 148 -3.02 -11.18 -3.59
CA LEU A 148 -2.61 -10.56 -4.85
C LEU A 148 -2.09 -11.64 -5.81
N LYS A 149 -1.15 -12.48 -5.33
CA LYS A 149 -0.65 -13.62 -6.11
C LYS A 149 -1.77 -14.53 -6.61
N LYS A 150 -2.71 -14.94 -5.74
CA LYS A 150 -3.84 -15.81 -6.15
C LYS A 150 -4.74 -15.15 -7.21
N LEU A 151 -4.86 -13.82 -7.20
CA LEU A 151 -5.68 -13.07 -8.16
C LEU A 151 -5.00 -12.92 -9.52
N GLU A 152 -3.68 -12.72 -9.52
CA GLU A 152 -2.87 -12.59 -10.74
C GLU A 152 -2.56 -13.97 -11.36
N ASP A 153 -2.21 -14.95 -10.52
CA ASP A 153 -1.78 -16.29 -10.92
C ASP A 153 -2.94 -17.29 -10.77
N LYS A 154 -3.80 -17.43 -11.78
CA LYS A 154 -4.84 -18.47 -11.76
C LYS A 154 -4.25 -19.84 -12.04
N GLY A 155 -3.87 -20.57 -10.98
CA GLY A 155 -3.63 -22.02 -11.06
C GLY A 155 -2.35 -22.52 -10.40
N LEU A 156 -1.47 -21.64 -9.93
CA LEU A 156 -0.26 -22.06 -9.22
C LEU A 156 -0.47 -22.08 -7.69
N PRO A 157 0.02 -23.13 -6.99
CA PRO A 157 0.15 -23.12 -5.54
C PRO A 157 1.00 -21.94 -5.02
N GLU A 158 0.85 -21.60 -3.72
CA GLU A 158 1.57 -20.46 -3.11
C GLU A 158 3.09 -20.52 -3.28
N ASN A 159 3.68 -21.72 -3.29
CA ASN A 159 5.12 -21.95 -3.40
C ASN A 159 5.63 -22.05 -4.85
N LYS A 160 4.77 -21.91 -5.87
CA LYS A 160 5.14 -21.94 -7.28
C LYS A 160 4.89 -20.59 -7.96
N PHE A 161 5.74 -20.26 -8.93
CA PHE A 161 5.72 -18.99 -9.65
C PHE A 161 5.79 -19.22 -11.16
N HIS A 162 5.31 -18.24 -11.94
CA HIS A 162 5.55 -18.20 -13.38
C HIS A 162 6.97 -17.68 -13.66
N ASN A 163 7.95 -18.59 -13.59
CA ASN A 163 9.36 -18.29 -13.83
C ASN A 163 9.68 -17.98 -15.29
N THR A 164 8.76 -18.28 -16.21
CA THR A 164 8.84 -18.01 -17.64
C THR A 164 7.54 -17.33 -18.12
N PRO A 165 7.57 -16.64 -19.27
CA PRO A 165 6.41 -16.04 -19.89
C PRO A 165 5.20 -16.99 -20.02
N TYR A 166 4.02 -16.47 -19.74
CA TYR A 166 2.72 -17.10 -19.97
C TYR A 166 1.75 -16.09 -20.60
N THR A 167 0.59 -16.57 -21.06
CA THR A 167 -0.48 -15.69 -21.54
C THR A 167 -1.56 -15.61 -20.47
N ASP A 168 -1.91 -14.39 -20.06
CA ASP A 168 -2.95 -14.20 -19.05
C ASP A 168 -4.37 -14.39 -19.63
N ASN A 169 -5.40 -14.22 -18.79
CA ASN A 169 -6.80 -14.37 -19.23
C ASN A 169 -7.26 -13.30 -20.25
N ALA A 170 -6.51 -12.21 -20.38
CA ALA A 170 -6.77 -11.13 -21.33
C ALA A 170 -5.96 -11.28 -22.63
N GLY A 171 -5.16 -12.34 -22.76
CA GLY A 171 -4.29 -12.56 -23.92
C GLY A 171 -2.96 -11.80 -23.85
N VAL A 172 -2.63 -11.21 -22.71
CA VAL A 172 -1.43 -10.38 -22.53
C VAL A 172 -0.23 -11.27 -22.14
N PRO A 173 0.89 -11.20 -22.87
CA PRO A 173 2.14 -11.85 -22.46
C PRO A 173 2.58 -11.32 -21.09
N THR A 174 2.71 -12.23 -20.13
CA THR A 174 2.90 -11.92 -18.71
C THR A 174 3.99 -12.82 -18.13
N ILE A 175 4.68 -12.37 -17.09
CA ILE A 175 5.67 -13.16 -16.34
C ILE A 175 5.52 -12.92 -14.84
N GLY A 176 5.96 -13.86 -14.01
CA GLY A 176 5.91 -13.70 -12.55
C GLY A 176 4.47 -13.52 -12.04
N ILE A 177 4.28 -12.53 -11.16
CA ILE A 177 2.98 -12.22 -10.55
C ILE A 177 2.35 -11.03 -11.29
N GLY A 178 1.58 -11.32 -12.34
CA GLY A 178 0.81 -10.32 -13.10
C GLY A 178 1.64 -9.26 -13.84
N HIS A 179 2.95 -9.45 -14.06
CA HIS A 179 3.77 -8.48 -14.77
C HIS A 179 3.62 -8.64 -16.28
N ALA A 180 2.93 -7.69 -16.93
CA ALA A 180 2.86 -7.63 -18.39
C ALA A 180 4.27 -7.39 -18.98
N LEU A 181 4.71 -8.31 -19.84
CA LEU A 181 6.05 -8.29 -20.44
C LEU A 181 6.27 -7.05 -21.31
N LYS A 182 7.42 -6.43 -21.13
CA LYS A 182 7.93 -5.28 -21.88
C LYS A 182 9.20 -5.66 -22.63
N LYS A 183 9.52 -4.84 -23.63
CA LYS A 183 10.78 -4.99 -24.38
C LYS A 183 11.97 -4.84 -23.42
N GLY A 184 12.83 -5.86 -23.40
CA GLY A 184 14.01 -5.91 -22.54
C GLY A 184 13.82 -6.68 -21.24
N ASP A 185 12.59 -7.12 -20.92
CA ASP A 185 12.38 -7.95 -19.75
C ASP A 185 13.02 -9.34 -19.89
N PRO A 186 13.59 -9.88 -18.81
CA PRO A 186 14.10 -11.25 -18.80
C PRO A 186 12.96 -12.25 -19.02
N LYS A 187 13.23 -13.28 -19.82
CA LYS A 187 12.27 -14.36 -20.11
C LYS A 187 12.44 -15.59 -19.21
N GLN A 188 13.40 -15.56 -18.30
CA GLN A 188 13.64 -16.60 -17.30
C GLN A 188 14.01 -15.93 -15.98
N LEU A 189 13.28 -16.25 -14.92
CA LEU A 189 13.43 -15.67 -13.59
C LEU A 189 13.54 -16.78 -12.55
N SER A 190 14.42 -16.62 -11.57
CA SER A 190 14.34 -17.37 -10.32
C SER A 190 13.12 -16.92 -9.48
N ASN A 191 12.70 -17.73 -8.50
CA ASN A 191 11.61 -17.36 -7.58
C ASN A 191 11.89 -16.04 -6.83
N ALA A 192 13.16 -15.81 -6.46
CA ALA A 192 13.58 -14.57 -5.82
C ALA A 192 13.40 -13.37 -6.77
N GLN A 193 13.80 -13.51 -8.04
CA GLN A 193 13.61 -12.44 -9.03
C GLN A 193 12.12 -12.19 -9.35
N VAL A 194 11.26 -13.22 -9.34
CA VAL A 194 9.81 -13.02 -9.44
C VAL A 194 9.29 -12.19 -8.27
N CYS A 195 9.72 -12.50 -7.04
CA CYS A 195 9.31 -11.74 -5.86
C CYS A 195 9.83 -10.30 -5.89
N GLU A 196 11.08 -10.11 -6.32
CA GLU A 196 11.68 -8.78 -6.47
C GLU A 196 10.95 -7.95 -7.54
N LEU A 197 10.58 -8.56 -8.67
CA LEU A 197 9.79 -7.92 -9.73
C LEU A 197 8.43 -7.47 -9.22
N CYS A 198 7.72 -8.36 -8.51
CA CYS A 198 6.42 -8.02 -7.90
C CYS A 198 6.55 -6.85 -6.90
N ALA A 199 7.57 -6.87 -6.03
CA ALA A 199 7.82 -5.77 -5.10
C ALA A 199 8.14 -4.46 -5.84
N LYS A 200 8.89 -4.51 -6.96
CA LYS A 200 9.17 -3.34 -7.80
C LYS A 200 7.88 -2.78 -8.41
N ASP A 201 7.00 -3.62 -8.92
CA ASP A 201 5.74 -3.17 -9.51
C ASP A 201 4.80 -2.57 -8.45
N LEU A 202 4.67 -3.22 -7.29
CA LEU A 202 3.91 -2.67 -6.16
C LEU A 202 4.47 -1.34 -5.67
N LEU A 203 5.80 -1.20 -5.63
CA LEU A 203 6.43 0.07 -5.27
C LEU A 203 6.05 1.19 -6.24
N LYS A 204 6.07 0.94 -7.56
CA LYS A 204 5.62 1.92 -8.56
C LYS A 204 4.16 2.34 -8.34
N VAL A 205 3.28 1.39 -8.04
CA VAL A 205 1.88 1.69 -7.73
C VAL A 205 1.77 2.53 -6.45
N GLU A 206 2.54 2.21 -5.41
CA GLU A 206 2.61 3.00 -4.16
C GLU A 206 3.09 4.44 -4.44
N GLU A 207 4.12 4.63 -5.27
CA GLU A 207 4.62 5.97 -5.62
C GLU A 207 3.55 6.77 -6.36
N ASN A 208 2.89 6.17 -7.35
CA ASN A 208 1.83 6.81 -8.12
C ASN A 208 0.61 7.16 -7.25
N LEU A 209 0.21 6.28 -6.34
CA LEU A 209 -0.85 6.57 -5.35
C LEU A 209 -0.45 7.73 -4.44
N SER A 210 0.78 7.73 -3.92
CA SER A 210 1.30 8.79 -3.05
C SER A 210 1.38 10.13 -3.78
N ALA A 211 1.83 10.15 -5.03
CA ALA A 211 1.86 11.34 -5.88
C ALA A 211 0.45 11.89 -6.13
N LYS A 212 -0.51 11.00 -6.47
CA LYS A 212 -1.90 11.38 -6.75
C LYS A 212 -2.62 11.95 -5.52
N LEU A 213 -2.46 11.29 -4.38
CA LEU A 213 -3.16 11.60 -3.14
C LEU A 213 -2.44 12.65 -2.29
N GLY A 214 -1.17 12.90 -2.57
CA GLY A 214 -0.26 13.73 -1.78
C GLY A 214 0.38 12.91 -0.66
N GLN A 215 1.70 13.02 -0.54
CA GLN A 215 2.52 12.21 0.37
C GLN A 215 2.02 12.25 1.83
N LYS A 216 1.62 13.43 2.33
CA LYS A 216 1.10 13.60 3.69
C LYS A 216 -0.23 12.86 3.90
N ASN A 217 -1.14 12.95 2.95
CA ASN A 217 -2.45 12.29 3.04
C ASN A 217 -2.29 10.77 2.93
N TYR A 218 -1.46 10.32 1.98
CA TYR A 218 -1.16 8.90 1.82
C TYR A 218 -0.47 8.35 3.07
N ALA A 219 0.53 9.02 3.63
CA ALA A 219 1.24 8.55 4.82
C ALA A 219 0.32 8.31 6.03
N LYS A 220 -0.65 9.22 6.26
CA LYS A 220 -1.62 9.15 7.37
C LYS A 220 -2.75 8.14 7.15
N MET A 221 -2.91 7.63 5.93
CA MET A 221 -3.99 6.71 5.60
C MET A 221 -3.88 5.39 6.37
N PRO A 222 -5.00 4.83 6.89
CA PRO A 222 -5.01 3.52 7.53
C PRO A 222 -4.39 2.44 6.62
N GLN A 223 -3.62 1.53 7.21
CA GLN A 223 -2.91 0.49 6.45
C GLN A 223 -3.86 -0.36 5.59
N SER A 224 -5.01 -0.76 6.14
CA SER A 224 -5.99 -1.56 5.42
C SER A 224 -6.56 -0.82 4.20
N MET A 225 -6.70 0.51 4.29
CA MET A 225 -7.12 1.33 3.15
C MET A 225 -6.01 1.43 2.10
N LYS A 226 -4.74 1.53 2.51
CA LYS A 226 -3.60 1.50 1.59
C LYS A 226 -3.53 0.16 0.83
N GLU A 227 -3.71 -0.96 1.52
CA GLU A 227 -3.73 -2.30 0.91
C GLU A 227 -4.85 -2.41 -0.15
N ALA A 228 -6.07 -2.00 0.18
CA ALA A 228 -7.18 -2.00 -0.77
C ALA A 228 -6.92 -1.12 -2.01
N LEU A 229 -6.36 0.09 -1.81
CA LEU A 229 -5.99 0.96 -2.92
C LEU A 229 -4.83 0.39 -3.75
N LEU A 230 -3.88 -0.29 -3.10
CA LEU A 230 -2.75 -0.91 -3.77
C LEU A 230 -3.21 -2.05 -4.67
N ASP A 231 -4.10 -2.95 -4.22
CA ASP A 231 -4.70 -3.98 -5.09
C ASP A 231 -5.49 -3.35 -6.24
N MET A 232 -6.37 -2.39 -5.92
CA MET A 232 -7.21 -1.77 -6.93
C MET A 232 -6.38 -1.05 -8.00
N ALA A 233 -5.33 -0.32 -7.62
CA ALA A 233 -4.46 0.38 -8.54
C ALA A 233 -3.45 -0.55 -9.24
N PHE A 234 -3.05 -1.67 -8.64
CA PHE A 234 -2.29 -2.71 -9.34
C PHE A 234 -3.14 -3.33 -10.46
N ASN A 235 -4.42 -3.59 -10.17
CA ASN A 235 -5.34 -4.17 -11.15
C ASN A 235 -5.84 -3.18 -12.21
N LYS A 236 -6.08 -1.93 -11.82
CA LYS A 236 -6.76 -0.91 -12.64
C LYS A 236 -5.91 0.31 -12.99
N GLY A 237 -4.65 0.34 -12.60
CA GLY A 237 -3.87 1.58 -12.63
C GLY A 237 -4.41 2.64 -11.67
N VAL A 238 -3.62 3.68 -11.42
CA VAL A 238 -4.00 4.76 -10.50
C VAL A 238 -5.12 5.65 -11.06
N ASP A 239 -5.29 5.71 -12.39
CA ASP A 239 -6.29 6.56 -13.05
C ASP A 239 -7.73 6.14 -12.76
N VAL A 240 -7.93 4.91 -12.26
CA VAL A 240 -9.24 4.47 -11.76
C VAL A 240 -9.77 5.41 -10.66
N LEU A 241 -8.88 6.07 -9.92
CA LEU A 241 -9.26 7.04 -8.88
C LEU A 241 -9.90 8.29 -9.48
N ASP A 242 -9.44 8.77 -10.63
CA ASP A 242 -10.03 9.95 -11.29
C ASP A 242 -11.33 9.59 -12.01
N LYS A 243 -11.38 8.39 -12.60
CA LYS A 243 -12.58 7.86 -13.26
C LYS A 243 -13.72 7.61 -12.27
N THR A 244 -13.42 7.55 -10.97
CA THR A 244 -14.39 7.33 -9.91
C THR A 244 -14.76 8.66 -9.26
N SER A 245 -15.91 9.21 -9.67
CA SER A 245 -16.38 10.53 -9.21
C SER A 245 -16.31 10.70 -7.68
N GLY A 246 -15.54 11.70 -7.24
CA GLY A 246 -15.34 12.07 -5.83
C GLY A 246 -14.36 11.19 -5.05
N MET A 247 -13.79 10.13 -5.64
CA MET A 247 -12.87 9.21 -4.93
C MET A 247 -11.63 9.93 -4.42
N VAL A 248 -10.91 10.65 -5.28
CA VAL A 248 -9.69 11.38 -4.90
C VAL A 248 -9.97 12.38 -3.77
N TYR A 249 -11.09 13.11 -3.83
CA TYR A 249 -11.49 14.04 -2.77
C TYR A 249 -11.73 13.31 -1.44
N CYS A 250 -12.50 12.21 -1.45
CA CYS A 250 -12.77 11.43 -0.24
C CYS A 250 -11.47 10.90 0.39
N LEU A 251 -10.55 10.39 -0.43
CA LEU A 251 -9.26 9.87 0.03
C LEU A 251 -8.36 10.98 0.62
N LYS A 252 -8.26 12.13 -0.06
CA LYS A 252 -7.44 13.26 0.41
C LYS A 252 -7.98 13.89 1.70
N THR A 253 -9.29 13.87 1.89
CA THR A 253 -9.96 14.46 3.06
C THR A 253 -10.21 13.47 4.20
N GLY A 254 -9.79 12.21 4.05
CA GLY A 254 -9.99 11.18 5.08
C GLY A 254 -11.44 10.69 5.23
N LYS A 255 -12.32 10.98 4.27
CA LYS A 255 -13.71 10.47 4.22
C LYS A 255 -13.72 9.01 3.74
N TYR A 256 -13.11 8.11 4.51
CA TYR A 256 -12.84 6.73 4.10
C TYR A 256 -14.11 5.90 3.89
N GLU A 257 -15.16 6.07 4.70
CA GLU A 257 -16.44 5.40 4.48
C GLU A 257 -17.01 5.70 3.09
N ALA A 258 -17.02 6.98 2.69
CA ALA A 258 -17.47 7.41 1.37
C ALA A 258 -16.54 6.94 0.25
N ALA A 259 -15.22 6.87 0.50
CA ALA A 259 -14.27 6.29 -0.46
C ALA A 259 -14.53 4.79 -0.69
N ILE A 260 -14.79 4.04 0.38
CA ILE A 260 -15.11 2.60 0.32
C ILE A 260 -16.41 2.37 -0.45
N ASN A 261 -17.44 3.21 -0.22
CA ASN A 261 -18.70 3.14 -0.98
C ASN A 261 -18.51 3.32 -2.50
N LYS A 262 -17.36 3.85 -2.93
CA LYS A 262 -17.00 4.09 -4.35
C LYS A 262 -16.11 3.00 -4.95
N MET A 263 -15.69 1.99 -4.19
CA MET A 263 -14.83 0.88 -4.66
C MET A 263 -15.60 -0.16 -5.48
N THR A 264 -16.42 0.26 -6.45
CA THR A 264 -17.34 -0.62 -7.19
C THR A 264 -16.90 -0.90 -8.63
N TYR A 265 -15.82 -0.27 -9.11
CA TYR A 265 -15.39 -0.36 -10.51
C TYR A 265 -14.92 -1.78 -10.91
N ASN A 266 -15.75 -2.47 -11.70
CA ASN A 266 -15.61 -3.89 -12.06
C ASN A 266 -15.51 -4.14 -13.58
N LYS A 267 -15.21 -3.10 -14.38
CA LYS A 267 -15.07 -3.22 -15.85
C LYS A 267 -13.69 -3.73 -16.27
N SER A 268 -13.65 -4.66 -17.22
CA SER A 268 -12.43 -5.13 -17.88
C SER A 268 -11.81 -4.02 -18.73
N PHE A 269 -10.48 -3.93 -18.76
CA PHE A 269 -9.79 -3.03 -19.68
C PHE A 269 -9.85 -3.51 -21.12
N ALA A 270 -9.76 -4.82 -21.33
CA ALA A 270 -9.75 -5.39 -22.68
C ALA A 270 -11.11 -5.25 -23.37
N THR A 271 -12.21 -5.42 -22.63
CA THR A 271 -13.55 -5.50 -23.22
C THR A 271 -14.48 -4.35 -22.84
N GLY A 272 -14.13 -3.54 -21.84
CA GLY A 272 -15.01 -2.50 -21.28
C GLY A 272 -16.24 -3.04 -20.52
N LYS A 273 -16.48 -4.36 -20.55
CA LYS A 273 -17.63 -5.00 -19.91
C LYS A 273 -17.36 -5.25 -18.43
N GLU A 274 -18.42 -5.20 -17.65
CA GLU A 274 -18.38 -5.63 -16.25
C GLU A 274 -18.21 -7.15 -16.18
N MET A 275 -17.44 -7.63 -15.20
CA MET A 275 -17.15 -9.05 -15.04
C MET A 275 -17.45 -9.52 -13.61
N SER A 276 -17.97 -10.73 -13.47
CA SER A 276 -18.30 -11.35 -12.18
C SER A 276 -17.05 -11.45 -11.29
N GLY A 277 -15.92 -11.87 -11.86
CA GLY A 277 -14.65 -12.00 -11.18
C GLY A 277 -14.06 -10.67 -10.71
N LEU A 278 -14.27 -9.59 -11.47
CA LEU A 278 -13.85 -8.24 -11.07
C LEU A 278 -14.76 -7.69 -9.96
N SER A 279 -16.05 -8.00 -9.98
CA SER A 279 -16.96 -7.70 -8.86
C SER A 279 -16.49 -8.42 -7.59
N LYS A 280 -16.07 -9.68 -7.69
CA LYS A 280 -15.50 -10.44 -6.58
C LYS A 280 -14.20 -9.84 -6.04
N ARG A 281 -13.36 -9.28 -6.92
CA ARG A 281 -12.14 -8.56 -6.53
C ARG A 281 -12.49 -7.26 -5.79
N ARG A 282 -13.49 -6.50 -6.24
CA ARG A 282 -13.99 -5.31 -5.54
C ARG A 282 -14.58 -5.63 -4.16
N LEU A 283 -15.31 -6.75 -4.02
CA LEU A 283 -15.75 -7.24 -2.71
C LEU A 283 -14.59 -7.47 -1.75
N PHE A 284 -13.50 -8.07 -2.25
CA PHE A 284 -12.29 -8.24 -1.48
C PHE A 284 -11.68 -6.89 -1.06
N ASP A 285 -11.51 -5.94 -1.99
CA ASP A 285 -10.96 -4.61 -1.68
C ASP A 285 -11.77 -3.89 -0.60
N ILE A 286 -13.11 -3.93 -0.69
CA ILE A 286 -14.01 -3.38 0.33
C ILE A 286 -13.80 -4.08 1.68
N SER A 287 -13.71 -5.42 1.69
CA SER A 287 -13.47 -6.17 2.94
C SER A 287 -12.12 -5.84 3.59
N VAL A 288 -11.08 -5.63 2.78
CA VAL A 288 -9.76 -5.23 3.28
C VAL A 288 -9.85 -3.82 3.84
N ALA A 289 -10.36 -2.86 3.06
CA ALA A 289 -10.48 -1.47 3.48
C ALA A 289 -11.21 -1.33 4.81
N THR A 290 -12.36 -2.01 4.97
CA THR A 290 -13.22 -1.95 6.16
C THR A 290 -12.61 -2.57 7.43
N ARG A 291 -11.46 -3.25 7.35
CA ARG A 291 -10.71 -3.71 8.56
C ARG A 291 -10.32 -2.57 9.49
N MET A 292 -10.18 -1.34 8.98
CA MET A 292 -9.93 -0.15 9.80
C MET A 292 -11.00 0.07 10.88
N TYR A 293 -12.23 -0.44 10.67
CA TYR A 293 -13.34 -0.32 11.62
C TYR A 293 -13.35 -1.42 12.69
N LYS A 294 -12.36 -2.32 12.71
CA LYS A 294 -12.22 -3.38 13.73
C LYS A 294 -13.51 -4.18 13.95
N GLY A 295 -14.20 -4.52 12.85
CA GLY A 295 -15.44 -5.29 12.86
C GLY A 295 -16.74 -4.46 12.95
N LYS A 296 -16.66 -3.19 13.36
CA LYS A 296 -17.79 -2.24 13.40
C LYS A 296 -18.00 -1.55 12.05
N ILE A 297 -18.18 -2.35 11.00
CA ILE A 297 -18.26 -1.85 9.62
C ILE A 297 -19.53 -1.00 9.44
N PRO A 298 -19.43 0.24 8.89
CA PRO A 298 -20.59 1.06 8.61
C PRO A 298 -21.60 0.37 7.69
N GLN A 299 -22.90 0.56 7.97
CA GLN A 299 -23.96 -0.09 7.20
C GLN A 299 -23.93 0.33 5.72
N SER A 300 -23.49 1.55 5.39
CA SER A 300 -23.35 1.97 3.99
C SER A 300 -22.32 1.11 3.25
N ASN A 301 -21.20 0.77 3.89
CA ASN A 301 -20.17 -0.06 3.28
C ASN A 301 -20.67 -1.50 3.09
N ILE A 302 -21.45 -2.03 4.03
CA ILE A 302 -22.13 -3.32 3.88
C ILE A 302 -23.14 -3.29 2.73
N ASN A 303 -23.93 -2.21 2.61
CA ASN A 303 -24.89 -2.04 1.52
C ASN A 303 -24.18 -1.96 0.15
N THR A 304 -23.07 -1.22 0.05
CA THR A 304 -22.25 -1.20 -1.16
C THR A 304 -21.70 -2.58 -1.49
N ALA A 305 -21.15 -3.30 -0.50
CA ALA A 305 -20.68 -4.67 -0.72
C ALA A 305 -21.82 -5.59 -1.20
N GLN A 306 -23.03 -5.48 -0.62
CA GLN A 306 -24.19 -6.24 -1.07
C GLN A 306 -24.56 -5.92 -2.53
N GLN A 307 -24.52 -4.64 -2.93
CA GLN A 307 -24.79 -4.24 -4.32
C GLN A 307 -23.76 -4.82 -5.29
N VAL A 308 -22.47 -4.74 -4.95
CA VAL A 308 -21.38 -5.32 -5.76
C VAL A 308 -21.54 -6.84 -5.86
N TYR A 309 -21.94 -7.50 -4.78
CA TYR A 309 -22.23 -8.93 -4.76
C TYR A 309 -23.39 -9.29 -5.69
N ASN A 310 -24.54 -8.62 -5.55
CA ASN A 310 -25.72 -8.87 -6.38
C ASN A 310 -25.38 -8.73 -7.87
N ARG A 311 -24.69 -7.63 -8.24
CA ARG A 311 -24.24 -7.40 -9.60
C ARG A 311 -23.26 -8.47 -10.07
N GLY A 312 -22.35 -8.90 -9.19
CA GLY A 312 -21.40 -9.98 -9.45
C GLY A 312 -22.09 -11.31 -9.78
N ILE A 313 -23.17 -11.66 -9.08
CA ILE A 313 -23.94 -12.89 -9.33
C ILE A 313 -24.74 -12.81 -10.63
N GLU A 314 -25.35 -11.66 -10.95
CA GLU A 314 -26.01 -11.44 -12.24
C GLU A 314 -25.04 -11.68 -13.41
N LEU A 315 -23.85 -11.08 -13.33
CA LEU A 315 -22.79 -11.25 -14.33
C LEU A 315 -22.31 -12.70 -14.38
N LEU A 316 -22.16 -13.37 -13.23
CA LEU A 316 -21.75 -14.77 -13.18
C LEU A 316 -22.75 -15.67 -13.91
N ARG A 317 -24.05 -15.42 -13.73
CA ARG A 317 -25.11 -16.18 -14.41
C ARG A 317 -25.03 -15.99 -15.93
N GLN A 318 -24.83 -14.76 -16.39
CA GLN A 318 -24.65 -14.45 -17.81
C GLN A 318 -23.40 -15.14 -18.38
N GLU A 319 -22.27 -15.02 -17.69
CA GLU A 319 -21.01 -15.65 -18.08
C GLU A 319 -21.12 -17.18 -18.15
N CYS A 320 -21.83 -17.81 -17.20
CA CYS A 320 -22.07 -19.25 -17.21
C CYS A 320 -22.92 -19.67 -18.41
N LYS A 321 -23.98 -18.92 -18.72
CA LYS A 321 -24.82 -19.18 -19.89
C LYS A 321 -24.01 -19.07 -21.19
N THR A 322 -23.20 -18.02 -21.34
CA THR A 322 -22.36 -17.82 -22.54
C THR A 322 -21.29 -18.90 -22.70
N LYS A 323 -20.74 -19.42 -21.60
CA LYS A 323 -19.63 -20.39 -21.62
C LYS A 323 -20.07 -21.85 -21.45
N GLY A 324 -21.37 -22.13 -21.33
CA GLY A 324 -21.87 -23.47 -21.04
C GLY A 324 -21.43 -24.03 -19.68
N LEU A 325 -21.17 -23.16 -18.69
CA LEU A 325 -20.73 -23.57 -17.35
C LEU A 325 -21.93 -23.80 -16.41
N ASN A 326 -21.78 -24.74 -15.47
CA ASN A 326 -22.78 -24.96 -14.42
C ASN A 326 -22.79 -23.79 -13.41
N PHE A 327 -23.86 -23.00 -13.42
CA PHE A 327 -23.99 -21.83 -12.55
C PHE A 327 -23.95 -22.19 -11.06
N GLY A 328 -24.57 -23.29 -10.63
CA GLY A 328 -24.58 -23.71 -9.23
C GLY A 328 -23.17 -23.98 -8.68
N ASN A 329 -22.34 -24.69 -9.45
CA ASN A 329 -20.95 -24.96 -9.08
C ASN A 329 -20.12 -23.67 -8.99
N MET A 330 -20.30 -22.78 -9.98
CA MET A 330 -19.59 -21.50 -10.00
C MET A 330 -20.04 -20.58 -8.85
N LEU A 331 -21.33 -20.56 -8.55
CA LEU A 331 -21.94 -19.81 -7.45
C LEU A 331 -21.40 -20.30 -6.09
N ALA A 332 -21.29 -21.62 -5.89
CA ALA A 332 -20.76 -22.18 -4.65
C ALA A 332 -19.33 -21.68 -4.37
N GLY A 333 -18.45 -21.71 -5.38
CA GLY A 333 -17.10 -21.18 -5.26
C GLY A 333 -17.07 -19.66 -5.04
N TYR A 334 -17.95 -18.92 -5.73
CA TYR A 334 -18.09 -17.48 -5.55
C TYR A 334 -18.51 -17.13 -4.11
N ASN A 335 -19.53 -17.81 -3.59
CA ASN A 335 -20.07 -17.59 -2.24
C ASN A 335 -19.06 -17.98 -1.17
N LYS A 336 -18.32 -19.07 -1.34
CA LYS A 336 -17.24 -19.47 -0.41
C LYS A 336 -16.21 -18.36 -0.25
N ASP A 337 -15.78 -17.76 -1.37
CA ASP A 337 -14.86 -16.63 -1.37
C ASP A 337 -15.49 -15.41 -0.66
N VAL A 338 -16.71 -15.01 -1.02
CA VAL A 338 -17.37 -13.83 -0.42
C VAL A 338 -17.64 -14.00 1.07
N GLN A 339 -18.05 -15.20 1.50
CA GLN A 339 -18.23 -15.52 2.91
C GLN A 339 -16.93 -15.41 3.69
N SER A 340 -15.78 -15.78 3.10
CA SER A 340 -14.48 -15.58 3.75
C SER A 340 -14.11 -14.09 3.95
N TYR A 341 -14.74 -13.17 3.21
CA TYR A 341 -14.46 -11.74 3.29
C TYR A 341 -15.36 -11.03 4.31
N PHE A 342 -16.64 -11.39 4.36
CA PHE A 342 -17.65 -10.67 5.13
C PHE A 342 -18.32 -11.49 6.24
N GLY A 343 -18.02 -12.80 6.32
CA GLY A 343 -18.75 -13.74 7.17
C GLY A 343 -20.24 -13.73 6.80
N ASN A 344 -21.10 -13.55 7.81
CA ASN A 344 -22.55 -13.54 7.65
C ASN A 344 -23.14 -12.13 7.40
N ARG A 345 -22.31 -11.13 7.05
CA ARG A 345 -22.77 -9.74 6.89
C ARG A 345 -23.47 -9.47 5.55
N LEU A 346 -23.27 -10.34 4.56
CA LEU A 346 -23.94 -10.25 3.27
C LEU A 346 -25.00 -11.36 3.14
N LYS A 347 -26.12 -11.04 2.50
CA LYS A 347 -27.15 -11.98 2.13
C LYS A 347 -26.73 -12.67 0.84
N LEU A 348 -26.22 -13.90 0.95
CA LEU A 348 -25.74 -14.68 -0.19
C LEU A 348 -26.89 -15.43 -0.85
N ILE A 349 -26.91 -15.42 -2.19
CA ILE A 349 -27.87 -16.16 -3.03
C ILE A 349 -27.45 -17.63 -3.07
N THR A 350 -28.39 -18.55 -2.84
CA THR A 350 -28.14 -20.00 -2.81
C THR A 350 -28.62 -20.75 -4.05
N LYS A 351 -29.41 -20.13 -4.93
CA LYS A 351 -29.97 -20.74 -6.15
C LYS A 351 -30.03 -19.75 -7.33
#